data_AF-A0A848ZFT2-F1
#
_entry.id   AF-A0A848ZFT2-F1
#
_cell.length_a   1.000
_cell.length_b   1.000
_cell.length_c   1.000
_cell.angle_alpha   90.00
_cell.angle_beta   90.00
_cell.angle_gamma   90.00
#
_symmetry.space_group_name_H-M   'P 1'
#
loop_
_entity.id
_entity.type
_entity.pdbx_description
1 polymer ?
#
loop_
_entity_poly.entity_id
_entity_poly.type
_entity_poly.pdbx_seq_one_letter_code
_entity_poly.pdbx_strand_id
1 'polypeptide(L)'
;LLKGAVIKMEEALNLGLVDRVVPVEGFSESVKDYALEMAQWPLPSLRAIKRAVYQGLRSDLRGHLDYISSQLGLLSETEEHREAVKKILERK
;
A
#
# COMPACT_ATOMS: atom_id res chain seq x y z
N LEU A 1 -23.41 0.80 13.85
CA LEU A 1 -23.32 -0.52 14.52
C LEU A 1 -24.66 -0.98 15.10
N LEU A 2 -25.20 -0.34 16.14
CA LEU A 2 -26.41 -0.81 16.84
C LEU A 2 -27.71 -0.82 16.01
N LYS A 3 -27.76 -0.07 14.90
CA LYS A 3 -28.94 0.05 14.03
C LYS A 3 -28.99 -0.98 12.89
N GLY A 4 -27.91 -1.72 12.63
CA GLY A 4 -27.85 -2.67 11.51
C GLY A 4 -28.08 -2.05 10.11
N ALA A 5 -27.74 -0.76 9.93
CA ALA A 5 -28.00 -0.06 8.66
C ALA A 5 -27.17 -0.66 7.51
N VAL A 6 -27.81 -0.79 6.34
CA VAL A 6 -27.16 -1.19 5.09
C VAL A 6 -26.45 0.02 4.49
N ILE A 7 -25.18 -0.15 4.14
CA ILE A 7 -24.31 0.90 3.60
C ILE A 7 -24.25 0.74 2.07
N LYS A 8 -24.47 1.83 1.33
CA LYS A 8 -24.28 1.86 -0.13
C LYS A 8 -22.80 1.96 -0.48
N MET A 9 -22.40 1.56 -1.70
CA MET A 9 -20.98 1.52 -2.07
C MET A 9 -20.30 2.90 -2.03
N GLU A 10 -21.02 3.96 -2.40
CA GLU A 10 -20.51 5.33 -2.33
C GLU A 10 -20.24 5.76 -0.89
N GLU A 11 -21.12 5.37 0.04
CA GLU A 11 -20.94 5.64 1.46
C GLU A 11 -19.80 4.80 2.05
N ALA A 12 -19.68 3.53 1.64
CA ALA A 12 -18.56 2.67 2.05
C ALA A 12 -17.21 3.24 1.64
N LEU A 13 -17.11 3.82 0.44
CA LEU A 13 -15.92 4.50 -0.04
C LEU A 13 -15.60 5.74 0.81
N ASN A 14 -16.61 6.58 1.08
CA ASN A 14 -16.44 7.79 1.90
C ASN A 14 -16.04 7.48 3.36
N LEU A 15 -16.48 6.35 3.90
CA LEU A 15 -16.11 5.87 5.24
C LEU A 15 -14.73 5.17 5.27
N GLY A 16 -14.10 4.93 4.11
CA GLY A 16 -12.85 4.18 4.02
C GLY A 16 -12.99 2.69 4.30
N LEU A 17 -14.20 2.12 4.18
CA LEU A 17 -14.44 0.68 4.29
C LEU A 17 -13.97 -0.08 3.04
N VAL A 18 -13.96 0.61 1.90
CA VAL A 18 -13.41 0.13 0.63
C VAL A 18 -12.54 1.23 0.03
N ASP A 19 -11.47 0.86 -0.66
CA ASP A 19 -10.54 1.81 -1.30
C ASP A 19 -10.99 2.26 -2.70
N ARG A 20 -11.80 1.45 -3.40
CA ARG A 20 -12.22 1.72 -4.79
C ARG A 20 -13.59 1.10 -5.06
N VAL A 21 -14.42 1.81 -5.82
CA VAL A 21 -15.71 1.33 -6.34
C VAL A 21 -15.65 1.41 -7.87
N VAL A 22 -16.02 0.33 -8.55
CA VAL A 22 -15.98 0.22 -10.02
C VAL A 22 -17.28 -0.40 -10.54
N PRO A 23 -17.67 -0.16 -11.81
CA PRO A 23 -18.82 -0.82 -12.44
C PRO A 23 -18.69 -2.35 -12.43
N VAL A 24 -19.84 -3.03 -12.52
CA VAL A 24 -19.84 -4.50 -12.63
C VAL A 24 -19.32 -4.93 -13.99
N GLU A 25 -19.63 -4.16 -15.04
CA GLU A 25 -19.07 -4.30 -16.36
C GLU A 25 -17.56 -4.00 -16.28
N GLY A 26 -16.72 -4.99 -16.63
CA GLY A 26 -15.26 -4.83 -16.57
C GLY A 26 -14.66 -4.94 -15.16
N PHE A 27 -15.40 -5.42 -14.16
CA PHE A 27 -14.89 -5.60 -12.78
C PHE A 27 -13.60 -6.43 -12.74
N SER A 28 -13.58 -7.57 -13.46
CA SER A 28 -12.42 -8.47 -13.50
C SER A 28 -11.16 -7.78 -14.04
N GLU A 29 -11.30 -6.96 -15.09
CA GLU A 29 -10.21 -6.19 -15.68
C GLU A 29 -9.74 -5.11 -14.71
N SER A 30 -10.67 -4.36 -14.10
CA SER A 30 -10.35 -3.33 -13.11
C SER A 30 -9.59 -3.89 -11.90
N VAL A 31 -9.96 -5.08 -11.41
CA VAL A 31 -9.27 -5.76 -10.31
C VAL A 31 -7.88 -6.20 -10.73
N LYS A 32 -7.72 -6.72 -11.95
CA LYS A 32 -6.43 -7.13 -12.49
C LYS A 32 -5.49 -5.93 -12.62
N ASP A 33 -5.97 -4.82 -13.17
CA ASP A 33 -5.17 -3.60 -13.32
C ASP A 33 -4.75 -3.06 -11.97
N TYR A 34 -5.66 -3.02 -11.00
CA TYR A 34 -5.34 -2.63 -9.63
C TYR A 34 -4.28 -3.53 -8.98
N ALA A 35 -4.34 -4.84 -9.21
CA ALA A 35 -3.31 -5.76 -8.74
C ALA A 35 -1.96 -5.51 -9.42
N LEU A 36 -1.95 -5.21 -10.72
CA LEU A 36 -0.74 -4.88 -11.48
C LEU A 36 -0.11 -3.56 -11.06
N GLU A 37 -0.91 -2.56 -10.68
CA GLU A 37 -0.43 -1.29 -10.09
C GLU A 37 0.45 -1.54 -8.85
N MET A 38 0.15 -2.58 -8.06
CA MET A 38 0.96 -3.00 -6.91
C MET A 38 2.11 -3.92 -7.34
N ALA A 39 1.86 -4.87 -8.24
CA ALA A 39 2.82 -5.91 -8.62
C ALA A 39 4.07 -5.37 -9.34
N GLN A 40 4.03 -4.15 -9.87
CA GLN A 40 5.21 -3.48 -10.45
C GLN A 40 6.30 -3.14 -9.41
N TRP A 41 5.97 -3.14 -8.11
CA TRP A 41 6.92 -2.77 -7.06
C TRP A 41 7.62 -4.00 -6.46
N PRO A 42 8.87 -3.85 -5.97
CA PRO A 42 9.57 -4.95 -5.33
C PRO A 42 8.81 -5.52 -4.12
N LEU A 43 8.67 -6.85 -4.08
CA LEU A 43 7.95 -7.55 -3.02
C LEU A 43 8.50 -7.28 -1.60
N PRO A 44 9.84 -7.14 -1.38
CA PRO A 44 10.37 -6.76 -0.06
C PRO A 44 9.83 -5.40 0.42
N SER A 45 9.77 -4.40 -0.46
CA SER A 45 9.28 -3.06 -0.14
C SER A 45 7.79 -3.06 0.20
N LEU A 46 6.96 -3.73 -0.62
CA LEU A 46 5.52 -3.88 -0.35
C LEU A 46 5.26 -4.54 1.02
N ARG A 47 6.05 -5.57 1.36
CA ARG A 47 5.94 -6.26 2.64
C ARG A 47 6.33 -5.38 3.82
N ALA A 48 7.41 -4.62 3.68
CA ALA A 48 7.88 -3.71 4.72
C ALA A 48 6.84 -2.61 4.99
N ILE A 49 6.31 -1.98 3.93
CA ILE A 49 5.28 -0.94 4.04
C ILE A 49 4.02 -1.50 4.70
N LYS A 50 3.53 -2.66 4.25
CA LYS A 50 2.35 -3.29 4.85
C LYS A 50 2.56 -3.53 6.34
N ARG A 51 3.69 -4.11 6.74
CA ARG A 51 4.00 -4.36 8.17
C ARG A 51 4.11 -3.06 8.98
N ALA A 52 4.72 -2.03 8.41
CA ALA A 52 4.82 -0.72 9.05
C ALA A 52 3.43 -0.18 9.38
N VAL A 53 2.50 -0.14 8.41
CA VAL A 53 1.13 0.35 8.63
C VAL A 53 0.45 -0.39 9.78
N TYR A 54 0.50 -1.73 9.79
CA TYR A 54 -0.10 -2.53 10.86
C TYR A 54 0.56 -2.31 12.24
N GLN A 55 1.86 -2.05 12.28
CA GLN A 55 2.58 -1.75 13.52
C GLN A 55 2.28 -0.33 14.01
N GLY A 56 2.13 0.64 13.11
CA GLY A 56 1.73 2.01 13.43
C GLY A 56 0.35 2.09 14.09
N LEU A 57 -0.57 1.21 13.71
CA LEU A 57 -1.89 1.08 14.37
C LEU A 57 -1.81 0.65 15.85
N ARG A 58 -0.68 0.10 16.29
CA ARG A 58 -0.48 -0.43 17.65
C ARG A 58 0.59 0.32 18.45
N SER A 59 1.27 1.30 17.84
CA SER A 59 2.42 1.98 18.44
C SER A 59 2.21 3.49 18.48
N ASP A 60 2.95 4.17 19.36
CA ASP A 60 3.04 5.62 19.30
C ASP A 60 3.84 6.07 18.06
N LEU A 61 3.71 7.35 17.71
CA LEU A 61 4.37 7.92 16.53
C LEU A 61 5.89 7.74 16.55
N ARG A 62 6.53 7.84 17.72
CA ARG A 62 7.99 7.74 17.85
C ARG A 62 8.45 6.32 17.54
N GLY A 63 7.86 5.33 18.22
CA GLY A 63 8.19 3.93 17.99
C GLY A 63 7.87 3.46 16.57
N HIS A 64 6.87 4.05 15.93
CA HIS A 64 6.57 3.79 14.53
C HIS A 64 7.65 4.34 13.57
N LEU A 65 8.10 5.57 13.79
CA LEU A 65 9.16 6.20 12.98
C LEU A 65 10.51 5.47 13.13
N ASP A 66 10.85 5.03 14.35
CA ASP A 66 12.06 4.24 14.62
C ASP A 66 12.02 2.87 13.90
N TYR A 67 10.84 2.25 13.82
CA TYR A 67 10.66 1.02 13.04
C TYR A 67 10.85 1.27 11.54
N ILE A 68 10.21 2.31 10.99
CA ILE A 68 10.30 2.64 9.56
C ILE A 68 11.75 2.96 9.15
N SER A 69 12.47 3.75 9.94
CA SER A 69 13.86 4.11 9.62
C SER A 69 14.75 2.87 9.53
N SER A 70 14.56 1.91 10.43
CA SER A 70 15.26 0.63 10.41
C SER A 70 14.94 -0.19 9.16
N GLN A 71 13.66 -0.26 8.76
CA GLN A 71 13.27 -0.98 7.54
C GLN A 71 13.83 -0.30 6.28
N LEU A 72 13.84 1.03 6.22
CA LEU A 72 14.38 1.78 5.09
C LEU A 72 15.88 1.50 4.90
N GLY A 73 16.66 1.52 5.98
CA GLY A 73 18.10 1.23 5.92
C GLY A 73 18.40 -0.19 5.44
N LEU A 74 17.56 -1.17 5.77
CA LEU A 74 17.73 -2.54 5.24
C LEU A 74 17.35 -2.63 3.76
N LEU A 75 16.28 -1.96 3.34
CA LEU A 75 15.83 -1.97 1.95
C LEU A 75 16.78 -1.21 1.02
N SER A 76 17.46 -0.16 1.50
CA SER A 76 18.41 0.60 0.68
C SER A 76 19.63 -0.23 0.27
N GLU A 77 19.94 -1.29 1.01
CA GLU A 77 21.04 -2.20 0.72
C GLU A 77 20.67 -3.32 -0.26
N THR A 78 19.41 -3.43 -0.69
CA THR A 78 19.02 -4.47 -1.66
C THR A 78 19.38 -4.07 -3.09
N GLU A 79 19.60 -5.06 -3.95
CA GLU A 79 19.96 -4.81 -5.34
C GLU A 79 18.80 -4.15 -6.09
N GLU A 80 17.55 -4.53 -5.80
CA GLU A 80 16.38 -3.90 -6.41
C GLU A 80 16.32 -2.39 -6.14
N HIS A 81 16.72 -1.96 -4.93
CA HIS A 81 16.78 -0.54 -4.60
C HIS A 81 17.87 0.18 -5.39
N ARG A 82 19.09 -0.40 -5.44
CA ARG A 82 20.22 0.19 -6.17
C ARG A 82 19.93 0.32 -7.67
N GLU A 83 19.37 -0.73 -8.27
CA GLU A 83 18.95 -0.73 -9.68
C GLU A 83 17.85 0.31 -9.96
N ALA A 84 16.85 0.40 -9.08
CA ALA A 84 15.78 1.39 -9.22
C ALA A 84 16.31 2.82 -9.15
N VAL A 85 17.21 3.12 -8.21
CA VAL A 85 17.86 4.44 -8.08
C VAL A 85 18.69 4.75 -9.33
N LYS A 86 19.49 3.80 -9.81
CA LYS A 86 20.29 3.97 -11.03
C LYS A 86 19.41 4.29 -12.24
N LYS A 87 18.31 3.57 -12.45
CA LYS A 87 17.35 3.82 -13.54
C LYS A 87 16.70 5.20 -13.47
N ILE A 88 16.47 5.72 -12.26
CA ILE A 88 15.95 7.08 -12.06
C ILE A 88 17.01 8.13 -12.44
N LEU A 89 18.27 7.90 -12.06
CA LEU A 89 19.38 8.81 -12.35
C LEU A 89 19.72 8.84 -13.85
N GLU A 90 19.66 7.71 -14.54
CA GLU A 90 19.93 7.58 -15.99
C GLU A 90 18.80 8.10 -16.88
N ARG A 91 17.61 8.35 -16.33
CA ARG A 91 16.46 8.92 -17.04
C ARG A 91 16.41 10.46 -16.99
N LYS A 92 17.44 11.11 -16.47
CA LYS A 92 17.67 12.57 -16.55
C LYS A 92 18.69 12.88 -17.62
#